data_AF-A0A524QMD2-F1
#
_entry.id   AF-A0A524QMD2-F1
#
_cell.length_a   1.000
_cell.length_b   1.000
_cell.length_c   1.000
_cell.angle_alpha   90.00
_cell.angle_beta   90.00
_cell.angle_gamma   90.00
#
_symmetry.space_group_name_H-M   'P 1'
#
loop_
_entity.id
_entity.type
_entity.pdbx_description
1 polymer ?
#
loop_
_entity_poly.entity_id
_entity_poly.type
_entity_poly.pdbx_seq_one_letter_code
_entity_poly.pdbx_strand_id
1 'polypeptide(L)'
;MFGWSEIIKPNNPLFDRGSSSLTRLIAVTVVSVVLMTVDHRAQHLEALRSVLSTLVYPLQVAVDLPIQAGNWMAENFSSRQRLVSDNARLRENQFLLDTRLEKFADLEAENRRLRNLLDSSAKVGERVLVAELLSVDMDPFSRRIVLNKGSRDGVEVGQSLIDSNGIMGQVV
;
A
#
# COMPACT_ATOMS: atom_id res chain seq x y z
N MET A 1 -39.87 68.43 109.85
CA MET A 1 -40.13 66.99 110.12
C MET A 1 -39.65 66.24 108.89
N PHE A 2 -38.38 65.85 108.86
CA PHE A 2 -37.92 64.43 109.00
C PHE A 2 -38.65 63.50 108.01
N GLY A 3 -38.00 62.79 107.09
CA GLY A 3 -36.59 62.48 106.97
C GLY A 3 -36.21 61.83 105.64
N TRP A 4 -34.90 61.93 105.40
CA TRP A 4 -33.99 61.25 104.50
C TRP A 4 -34.36 59.81 104.07
N SER A 5 -34.21 59.52 102.77
CA SER A 5 -33.22 58.53 102.28
C SER A 5 -33.30 58.37 100.74
N GLU A 6 -32.48 59.14 100.02
CA GLU A 6 -31.75 58.50 98.92
C GLU A 6 -30.87 57.41 99.52
N ILE A 7 -30.79 56.23 98.89
CA ILE A 7 -29.63 55.34 98.79
C ILE A 7 -30.10 53.94 98.31
N ILE A 8 -29.50 53.50 97.18
CA ILE A 8 -29.49 52.17 96.53
C ILE A 8 -30.45 51.97 95.34
N LYS A 9 -29.90 52.19 94.14
CA LYS A 9 -30.23 51.44 92.92
C LYS A 9 -29.74 49.99 93.06
N PRO A 10 -30.57 48.98 92.76
CA PRO A 10 -30.09 47.78 92.11
C PRO A 10 -30.40 47.86 90.61
N ASN A 11 -29.37 48.22 89.84
CA ASN A 11 -29.31 47.89 88.43
C ASN A 11 -29.14 46.38 88.32
N ASN A 12 -30.20 45.63 88.04
CA ASN A 12 -30.09 44.22 87.71
C ASN A 12 -30.91 43.92 86.44
N PRO A 13 -30.30 43.95 85.24
CA PRO A 13 -30.80 43.17 84.11
C PRO A 13 -30.41 41.70 84.37
N LEU A 14 -31.11 41.03 85.28
CA LEU A 14 -30.84 39.62 85.62
C LEU A 14 -31.58 38.62 84.71
N PHE A 15 -32.25 39.09 83.66
CA PHE A 15 -32.93 38.24 82.66
C PHE A 15 -32.51 38.53 81.22
N ASP A 16 -31.20 38.66 80.95
CA ASP A 16 -30.75 38.75 79.56
C ASP A 16 -29.47 37.94 79.25
N ARG A 17 -29.37 36.73 79.81
CA ARG A 17 -28.35 35.75 79.42
C ARG A 17 -28.89 34.33 79.21
N GLY A 18 -30.15 34.22 78.77
CA GLY A 18 -30.74 32.95 78.30
C GLY A 18 -31.09 32.94 76.81
N SER A 19 -31.31 34.12 76.22
CA SER A 19 -31.79 34.27 74.84
C SER A 19 -30.66 34.17 73.81
N SER A 20 -29.42 34.57 74.11
CA SER A 20 -28.30 34.53 73.14
C SER A 20 -27.99 33.10 72.68
N SER A 21 -27.97 32.12 73.58
CA SER A 21 -27.67 30.73 73.21
C SER A 21 -28.81 30.12 72.40
N LEU A 22 -30.06 30.34 72.84
CA LEU A 22 -31.23 29.80 72.15
C LEU A 22 -31.44 30.45 70.78
N THR A 23 -31.30 31.78 70.68
CA THR A 23 -31.41 32.50 69.39
C THR A 23 -30.27 32.12 68.44
N ARG A 24 -29.05 31.93 68.94
CA ARG A 24 -27.94 31.39 68.14
C ARG A 24 -28.23 29.97 67.67
N LEU A 25 -28.76 29.10 68.54
CA LEU A 25 -29.13 27.73 68.16
C LEU A 25 -30.20 27.75 67.07
N ILE A 26 -31.29 28.51 67.27
CA ILE A 26 -32.37 28.67 66.29
C ILE A 26 -31.84 29.25 64.98
N ALA A 27 -31.02 30.30 65.04
CA ALA A 27 -30.42 30.90 63.86
C ALA A 27 -29.54 29.89 63.10
N VAL A 28 -28.70 29.12 63.80
CA VAL A 28 -27.88 28.08 63.18
C VAL A 28 -28.75 26.95 62.62
N THR A 29 -29.86 26.58 63.28
CA THR A 29 -30.78 25.55 62.76
C THR A 29 -31.47 26.04 61.50
N VAL A 30 -31.97 27.28 61.48
CA VAL A 30 -32.60 27.88 60.30
C VAL A 30 -31.59 28.01 59.16
N VAL A 31 -30.37 28.48 59.45
CA VAL A 31 -29.29 28.56 58.44
C VAL A 31 -28.94 27.17 57.92
N SER A 32 -28.86 26.15 58.77
CA SER A 32 -28.59 24.77 58.36
C SER A 32 -29.72 24.19 57.51
N VAL A 33 -30.98 24.43 57.84
CA VAL A 33 -32.13 23.99 57.05
C VAL A 33 -32.18 24.72 55.71
N VAL A 34 -31.88 26.02 55.68
CA VAL A 34 -31.77 26.79 54.42
C VAL A 34 -30.63 26.23 53.57
N LEU A 35 -29.45 25.99 54.16
CA LEU A 35 -28.32 25.38 53.46
C LEU A 35 -28.68 23.99 52.93
N MET A 36 -29.34 23.15 53.72
CA MET A 36 -29.75 21.81 53.32
C MET A 36 -30.83 21.85 52.22
N THR A 37 -31.73 22.83 52.25
CA THR A 37 -32.75 23.01 51.19
C THR A 37 -32.12 23.53 49.90
N VAL A 38 -31.11 24.41 50.02
CA VAL A 38 -30.32 24.89 48.89
C VAL A 38 -29.46 23.77 48.33
N ASP A 39 -28.77 22.98 49.14
CA ASP A 39 -27.95 21.83 48.74
C ASP A 39 -28.81 20.70 48.12
N HIS A 40 -30.02 20.50 48.62
CA HIS A 40 -30.96 19.55 48.04
C HIS A 40 -31.51 20.00 46.67
N ARG A 41 -31.61 21.32 46.43
CA ARG A 41 -32.06 21.88 45.13
C ARG A 41 -30.92 22.14 44.15
N ALA A 42 -29.78 22.57 44.66
CA ALA A 42 -28.54 22.78 43.94
C ALA A 42 -27.74 21.52 44.13
N GLN A 43 -27.99 20.51 43.31
CA GLN A 43 -27.24 19.26 43.24
C GLN A 43 -25.73 19.54 43.13
N HIS A 44 -25.06 19.87 44.23
CA HIS A 44 -23.71 20.45 44.21
C HIS A 44 -22.68 19.43 43.73
N LEU A 45 -22.98 18.13 43.93
CA LEU A 45 -22.26 17.02 43.32
C LEU A 45 -22.47 16.95 41.80
N GLU A 46 -23.64 17.29 41.28
CA GLU A 46 -23.89 17.34 39.82
C GLU A 46 -23.31 18.60 39.18
N ALA A 47 -23.34 19.75 39.85
CA ALA A 47 -22.72 20.98 39.34
C ALA A 47 -21.18 20.87 39.33
N LEU A 48 -20.56 20.34 40.39
CA LEU A 48 -19.12 20.04 40.40
C LEU A 48 -18.76 18.95 39.37
N ARG A 49 -19.54 17.86 39.30
CA ARG A 49 -19.35 16.83 38.27
C ARG A 49 -19.54 17.41 36.87
N SER A 50 -20.48 18.32 36.66
CA SER A 50 -20.71 19.02 35.40
C SER A 50 -19.50 19.87 35.03
N VAL A 51 -19.04 20.75 35.92
CA VAL A 51 -17.87 21.61 35.68
C VAL A 51 -16.60 20.79 35.44
N LEU A 52 -16.36 19.75 36.26
CA LEU A 52 -15.25 18.82 36.01
C LEU A 52 -15.42 18.08 34.69
N SER A 53 -16.62 17.59 34.35
CA SER A 53 -16.85 16.88 33.08
C SER A 53 -16.67 17.80 31.87
N THR A 54 -17.08 19.07 31.95
CA THR A 54 -16.89 20.07 30.88
C THR A 54 -15.42 20.43 30.68
N LEU A 55 -14.60 20.38 31.75
CA LEU A 55 -13.16 20.65 31.68
C LEU A 55 -12.31 19.40 31.38
N VAL A 56 -12.76 18.20 31.77
CA VAL A 56 -12.07 16.93 31.53
C VAL A 56 -12.33 16.42 30.11
N TYR A 57 -13.49 16.70 29.53
CA TYR A 57 -13.82 16.31 28.16
C TYR A 57 -12.81 16.80 27.10
N PRO A 58 -12.37 18.09 27.07
CA PRO A 58 -11.34 18.53 26.13
C PRO A 58 -9.97 17.91 26.41
N LEU A 59 -9.66 17.55 27.66
CA LEU A 59 -8.40 16.86 27.99
C LEU A 59 -8.38 15.44 27.41
N GLN A 60 -9.51 14.74 27.42
CA GLN A 60 -9.64 13.40 26.85
C GLN A 60 -9.40 13.41 25.33
N VAL A 61 -10.01 14.37 24.62
CA VAL A 61 -9.81 14.57 23.18
C VAL A 61 -8.37 15.02 22.86
N ALA A 62 -7.77 15.85 23.72
CA ALA A 62 -6.40 16.34 23.54
C ALA A 62 -5.32 15.26 23.71
N VAL A 63 -5.59 14.19 24.47
CA VAL A 63 -4.65 13.07 24.65
C VAL A 63 -4.66 12.12 23.44
N ASP A 64 -5.82 11.89 22.84
CA ASP A 64 -5.96 10.93 21.73
C ASP A 64 -5.65 11.53 20.34
N LEU A 65 -5.77 12.85 20.19
CA LEU A 65 -5.46 13.59 18.95
C LEU A 65 -4.00 13.47 18.46
N PRO A 66 -2.97 13.71 19.30
CA PRO A 66 -1.58 13.70 18.83
C PRO A 66 -1.11 12.31 18.40
N ILE A 67 -1.59 11.25 19.05
CA ILE A 67 -1.24 9.86 18.69
C ILE A 67 -1.83 9.50 17.31
N GLN A 68 -3.10 9.83 17.08
CA GLN A 68 -3.76 9.59 15.80
C GLN A 68 -3.17 10.43 14.65
N ALA A 69 -2.87 11.71 14.91
CA ALA A 69 -2.22 12.58 13.94
C ALA A 69 -0.80 12.11 13.59
N GLY A 70 -0.02 11.66 14.58
CA GLY A 70 1.30 11.08 14.38
C GLY A 70 1.29 9.80 13.55
N ASN A 71 0.36 8.88 13.85
CA ASN A 71 0.21 7.64 13.09
C ASN A 71 -0.21 7.90 11.64
N TRP A 72 -1.17 8.80 11.40
CA TRP A 72 -1.60 9.18 10.04
C TRP A 72 -0.46 9.85 9.24
N MET A 73 0.35 10.70 9.88
CA MET A 73 1.53 11.29 9.22
C MET A 73 2.57 10.23 8.89
N ALA A 74 2.86 9.29 9.81
CA ALA A 74 3.84 8.24 9.59
C ALA A 74 3.42 7.27 8.46
N GLU A 75 2.15 6.87 8.41
CA GLU A 75 1.61 6.03 7.34
C GLU A 75 1.65 6.74 5.98
N ASN A 76 1.22 8.01 5.90
CA ASN A 76 1.25 8.75 4.64
C ASN A 76 2.67 9.04 4.14
N PHE A 77 3.59 9.41 5.04
CA PHE A 77 4.97 9.72 4.64
C PHE A 77 5.73 8.46 4.20
N SER A 78 5.54 7.34 4.92
CA SER A 78 6.13 6.06 4.53
C SER A 78 5.52 5.50 3.25
N SER A 79 4.22 5.72 3.01
CA SER A 79 3.54 5.36 1.77
C SER A 79 4.07 6.16 0.59
N ARG A 80 4.21 7.48 0.75
CA ARG A 80 4.74 8.35 -0.33
C ARG A 80 6.17 7.97 -0.71
N GLN A 81 7.05 7.71 0.26
CA GLN A 81 8.42 7.30 -0.04
C GLN A 81 8.47 5.95 -0.78
N ARG A 82 7.64 4.98 -0.36
CA ARG A 82 7.49 3.69 -1.04
C ARG A 82 6.99 3.84 -2.47
N LEU A 83 5.94 4.64 -2.68
CA LEU A 83 5.40 4.91 -4.01
C LEU A 83 6.42 5.57 -4.95
N VAL A 84 7.23 6.51 -4.44
CA VAL A 84 8.31 7.12 -5.23
C VAL A 84 9.39 6.11 -5.59
N SER A 85 9.83 5.28 -4.64
CA SER A 85 10.82 4.23 -4.92
C SER A 85 10.30 3.17 -5.89
N ASP A 86 9.03 2.79 -5.76
CA ASP A 86 8.39 1.83 -6.64
C ASP A 86 8.23 2.41 -8.05
N ASN A 87 7.86 3.69 -8.18
CA ASN A 87 7.79 4.36 -9.48
C ASN A 87 9.15 4.43 -10.16
N ALA A 88 10.22 4.77 -9.42
CA ALA A 88 11.58 4.78 -9.95
C ALA A 88 12.01 3.39 -10.45
N ARG A 89 11.79 2.34 -9.64
CA ARG A 89 12.09 0.95 -10.02
C ARG A 89 11.29 0.48 -11.24
N LEU A 90 10.00 0.84 -11.31
CA LEU A 90 9.15 0.49 -12.45
C LEU A 90 9.61 1.18 -13.74
N ARG A 91 10.02 2.44 -13.66
CA ARG A 91 10.57 3.17 -14.82
C ARG A 91 11.89 2.57 -15.30
N GLU A 92 12.76 2.18 -14.38
CA GLU A 92 14.02 1.50 -14.72
C GLU A 92 13.76 0.16 -15.43
N ASN A 93 12.84 -0.65 -14.89
CA ASN A 93 12.43 -1.90 -15.52
C ASN A 93 11.85 -1.66 -16.92
N GLN A 94 11.01 -0.65 -17.08
CA GLN A 94 10.42 -0.29 -18.36
C GLN A 94 11.50 0.06 -19.39
N PHE A 95 12.44 0.94 -19.04
CA PHE A 95 13.55 1.30 -19.92
C PHE A 95 14.39 0.08 -20.34
N LEU A 96 14.65 -0.82 -19.40
CA LEU A 96 15.41 -2.03 -19.66
C LEU A 96 14.65 -3.00 -20.59
N LEU A 97 13.33 -3.15 -20.39
CA LEU A 97 12.48 -3.95 -21.27
C LEU A 97 12.40 -3.38 -22.68
N ASP A 98 12.24 -2.06 -22.81
CA ASP A 98 12.20 -1.37 -24.10
C ASP A 98 13.52 -1.58 -24.87
N THR A 99 14.66 -1.46 -24.19
CA THR A 99 15.99 -1.74 -24.77
C THR A 99 16.10 -3.19 -25.26
N ARG A 100 15.54 -4.16 -24.51
CA ARG A 100 15.54 -5.57 -24.91
C ARG A 100 14.66 -5.82 -26.13
N LEU A 101 13.53 -5.12 -26.23
CA LEU A 101 12.63 -5.20 -27.39
C LEU A 101 13.30 -4.66 -28.65
N GLU A 102 14.00 -3.53 -28.55
CA GLU A 102 14.78 -2.97 -29.68
C GLU A 102 15.85 -3.96 -30.15
N LYS A 103 16.63 -4.53 -29.23
CA LYS A 103 17.62 -5.56 -29.55
C LYS A 103 17.00 -6.80 -30.20
N PHE A 104 15.81 -7.20 -29.78
CA PHE A 104 15.11 -8.33 -30.38
C PHE A 104 14.69 -8.02 -31.83
N ALA A 105 14.19 -6.80 -32.08
CA ALA A 105 13.86 -6.35 -33.42
C ALA A 105 15.09 -6.32 -34.34
N ASP A 106 16.25 -5.86 -33.84
CA ASP A 106 17.51 -5.89 -34.56
C ASP A 106 17.96 -7.31 -34.91
N LEU A 107 17.90 -8.23 -33.94
CA LEU A 107 18.23 -9.64 -34.16
C LEU A 107 17.29 -10.31 -35.17
N GLU A 108 16.00 -9.96 -35.17
CA GLU A 108 15.03 -10.45 -36.14
C GLU A 108 15.33 -9.90 -37.55
N ALA A 109 15.69 -8.62 -37.65
CA ALA A 109 16.10 -8.00 -38.90
C ALA A 109 17.37 -8.66 -39.47
N GLU A 110 18.37 -8.93 -38.63
CA GLU A 110 19.59 -9.61 -39.03
C GLU A 110 19.30 -11.06 -39.43
N ASN A 111 18.44 -11.78 -38.69
CA ASN A 111 18.04 -13.14 -39.06
C ASN A 111 17.37 -13.16 -40.45
N ARG A 112 16.45 -12.22 -40.72
CA ARG A 112 15.84 -12.05 -42.05
C ARG A 112 16.87 -11.75 -43.11
N ARG A 113 17.82 -10.85 -42.84
CA ARG A 113 18.90 -10.51 -43.76
C ARG A 113 19.76 -11.71 -44.09
N LEU A 114 20.20 -12.47 -43.08
CA LEU A 114 21.00 -13.68 -43.25
C LEU A 114 20.25 -14.74 -44.06
N ARG A 115 18.96 -14.95 -43.80
CA ARG A 115 18.11 -15.82 -44.62
C ARG A 115 18.04 -15.35 -46.07
N ASN A 116 17.84 -14.06 -46.31
CA ASN A 116 17.84 -13.50 -47.66
C ASN A 116 19.19 -13.68 -48.37
N LEU A 117 20.31 -13.56 -47.65
CA LEU A 117 21.65 -13.81 -48.20
C LEU A 117 21.86 -15.29 -48.54
N LEU A 118 21.39 -16.22 -47.69
CA LEU A 118 21.43 -17.65 -47.96
C LEU A 118 20.56 -18.01 -49.18
N ASP A 119 19.33 -17.49 -49.25
CA ASP A 119 18.43 -17.70 -50.39
C ASP A 119 18.98 -17.08 -51.69
N SER A 120 19.61 -15.91 -51.60
CA SER A 120 20.24 -15.26 -52.76
C SER A 120 21.49 -16.00 -53.22
N SER A 121 22.31 -16.49 -52.29
CA SER A 121 23.45 -17.35 -52.61
C SER A 121 23.01 -18.66 -53.25
N ALA A 122 21.91 -19.25 -52.78
CA ALA A 122 21.30 -20.43 -53.40
C ALA A 122 20.82 -20.12 -54.83
N LYS A 123 20.27 -18.92 -55.07
CA LYS A 123 19.81 -18.48 -56.41
C LYS A 123 20.92 -18.07 -57.38
N VAL A 124 22.12 -17.70 -56.89
CA VAL A 124 23.28 -17.34 -57.73
C VAL A 124 24.15 -18.58 -58.09
N GLY A 125 23.85 -19.76 -57.51
CA GLY A 125 24.62 -20.98 -57.71
C GLY A 125 23.99 -22.05 -58.60
N GLU A 126 22.71 -22.41 -58.43
CA GLU A 126 22.09 -23.52 -59.18
C GLU A 126 20.59 -23.60 -58.82
N ARG A 127 19.74 -24.04 -59.75
CA ARG A 127 18.34 -24.39 -59.42
C ARG A 127 18.34 -25.62 -58.52
N VAL A 128 18.18 -25.42 -57.21
CA VAL A 128 18.07 -26.52 -56.24
C VAL A 128 16.67 -27.12 -56.32
N LEU A 129 16.57 -28.36 -56.82
CA LEU A 129 15.35 -29.15 -56.82
C LEU A 129 15.40 -30.12 -55.64
N VAL A 130 14.45 -30.01 -54.70
CA VAL A 130 14.38 -30.88 -53.52
C VAL A 130 13.63 -32.17 -53.88
N ALA A 131 14.30 -33.31 -53.72
CA ALA A 131 13.75 -34.65 -53.95
C ALA A 131 13.69 -35.43 -52.63
N GLU A 132 12.63 -36.23 -52.45
CA GLU A 132 12.40 -37.04 -51.25
C GLU A 132 12.66 -38.52 -51.57
N LEU A 133 13.36 -39.20 -50.65
CA LEU A 133 13.94 -40.54 -50.85
C LEU A 133 12.88 -41.63 -50.65
N LEU A 134 12.57 -42.41 -51.70
CA LEU A 134 11.46 -43.38 -51.68
C LEU A 134 11.85 -44.82 -51.30
N SER A 135 13.13 -45.23 -51.44
CA SER A 135 13.62 -46.58 -51.06
C SER A 135 15.15 -46.71 -51.18
N VAL A 136 15.79 -47.50 -50.31
CA VAL A 136 17.19 -47.93 -50.43
C VAL A 136 17.20 -49.44 -50.67
N ASP A 137 17.56 -49.87 -51.88
CA ASP A 137 17.89 -51.27 -52.15
C ASP A 137 19.39 -51.51 -51.94
N MET A 138 19.72 -52.53 -51.14
CA MET A 138 21.08 -52.93 -50.81
C MET A 138 21.65 -53.88 -51.87
N ASP A 139 22.26 -53.33 -52.92
CA ASP A 139 23.19 -54.06 -53.79
C ASP A 139 24.66 -53.66 -53.44
N PRO A 140 25.52 -54.59 -52.96
CA PRO A 140 26.87 -54.27 -52.51
C PRO A 140 27.84 -53.78 -53.59
N PHE A 141 27.48 -53.90 -54.88
CA PHE A 141 28.40 -53.61 -55.98
C PHE A 141 28.05 -52.35 -56.77
N SER A 142 26.90 -51.72 -56.51
CA SER A 142 26.58 -50.40 -57.03
C SER A 142 25.70 -49.63 -56.04
N ARG A 143 26.23 -48.55 -55.44
CA ARG A 143 25.44 -47.66 -54.59
C ARG A 143 24.65 -46.71 -55.48
N ARG A 144 23.51 -47.18 -56.00
CA ARG A 144 22.56 -46.36 -56.76
C ARG A 144 21.39 -45.99 -55.86
N ILE A 145 21.05 -44.71 -55.83
CA ILE A 145 19.92 -44.18 -55.06
C ILE A 145 18.89 -43.71 -56.09
N VAL A 146 17.64 -44.14 -55.94
CA VAL A 146 16.54 -43.73 -56.82
C VAL A 146 15.82 -42.54 -56.17
N LEU A 147 15.76 -41.44 -56.91
CA LEU A 147 15.11 -40.20 -56.49
C LEU A 147 13.70 -40.12 -57.08
N ASN A 148 12.79 -39.43 -56.40
CA ASN A 148 11.42 -39.21 -56.87
C ASN A 148 11.30 -38.13 -57.98
N LYS A 149 12.42 -37.81 -58.64
CA LYS A 149 12.54 -36.77 -59.67
C LYS A 149 13.34 -37.28 -60.85
N GLY A 150 12.89 -36.96 -62.05
CA GLY A 150 13.51 -37.41 -63.30
C GLY A 150 13.44 -36.38 -64.42
N SER A 151 13.56 -36.81 -65.67
CA SER A 151 13.56 -35.92 -66.84
C SER A 151 12.32 -35.03 -66.96
N ARG A 152 11.17 -35.49 -66.47
CA ARG A 152 9.92 -34.70 -66.42
C ARG A 152 9.98 -33.53 -65.44
N ASP A 153 10.84 -33.63 -64.43
CA ASP A 153 11.10 -32.59 -63.42
C ASP A 153 12.32 -31.72 -63.79
N GLY A 154 12.92 -31.93 -64.97
CA GLY A 154 14.08 -31.18 -65.45
C GLY A 154 15.44 -31.72 -64.97
N VAL A 155 15.48 -32.97 -64.48
CA VAL A 155 16.73 -33.65 -64.09
C VAL A 155 17.43 -34.18 -65.34
N GLU A 156 18.70 -33.84 -65.51
CA GLU A 156 19.53 -34.24 -66.65
C GLU A 156 20.73 -35.09 -66.20
N VAL A 157 21.16 -36.00 -67.08
CA VAL A 157 22.34 -36.84 -66.84
C VAL A 157 23.57 -35.95 -66.72
N GLY A 158 24.38 -36.18 -65.68
CA GLY A 158 25.58 -35.41 -65.41
C GLY A 158 25.43 -34.34 -64.32
N GLN A 159 24.22 -34.07 -63.82
CA GLN A 159 23.99 -33.14 -62.70
C GLN A 159 24.54 -33.68 -61.37
N SER A 160 25.13 -32.80 -60.57
CA SER A 160 25.74 -33.12 -59.26
C SER A 160 24.67 -33.16 -58.16
N LEU A 161 24.68 -34.20 -57.35
CA LEU A 161 23.79 -34.36 -56.18
C LEU A 161 24.55 -33.98 -54.91
N ILE A 162 24.01 -33.03 -54.13
CA ILE A 162 24.63 -32.51 -52.90
C ILE A 162 23.70 -32.79 -51.72
N ASP A 163 24.25 -33.33 -50.64
CA ASP A 163 23.59 -33.48 -49.33
C ASP A 163 24.27 -32.58 -48.28
N SER A 164 23.66 -32.45 -47.11
CA SER A 164 24.12 -31.73 -45.92
C SER A 164 25.59 -31.93 -45.54
N ASN A 165 26.22 -33.04 -45.96
CA ASN A 165 27.62 -33.37 -45.69
C ASN A 165 28.56 -33.23 -46.92
N GLY A 166 28.06 -32.81 -48.09
CA GLY A 166 28.85 -32.61 -49.31
C GLY A 166 28.27 -33.28 -50.57
N ILE A 167 29.12 -33.44 -51.60
CA ILE A 167 28.73 -34.04 -52.89
C ILE A 167 28.51 -35.55 -52.70
N MET A 168 27.29 -36.02 -52.98
CA MET A 168 26.87 -37.41 -52.86
C MET A 168 27.14 -38.23 -54.12
N GLY A 169 27.03 -37.62 -55.32
CA GLY A 169 27.20 -38.34 -56.58
C GLY A 169 26.69 -37.56 -57.80
N GLN A 170 26.52 -38.26 -58.92
CA GLN A 170 26.10 -37.70 -60.19
C GLN A 170 24.93 -38.51 -60.77
N VAL A 171 23.97 -37.83 -61.40
CA VAL A 171 22.89 -38.49 -62.15
C VAL A 171 23.48 -39.21 -63.35
N VAL A 172 23.21 -40.51 -63.49
CA VAL A 172 23.66 -41.38 -64.59
C VAL A 172 22.49 -41.84 -65.46
#